data_AF-A0A952TP19-F1
#
_entry.id   AF-A0A952TP19-F1
#
_cell.length_a   1.000
_cell.length_b   1.000
_cell.length_c   1.000
_cell.angle_alpha   90.00
_cell.angle_beta   90.00
_cell.angle_gamma   90.00
#
_symmetry.space_group_name_H-M   'P 1'
#
loop_
_entity.id
_entity.type
_entity.pdbx_description
1 polymer ?
#
loop_
_entity_poly.entity_id
_entity_poly.type
_entity_poly.pdbx_seq_one_letter_code
_entity_poly.pdbx_strand_id
1 'polypeptide(L)'
;MIYELAARVTHEANRAYCRSIGDQSQVPWDEAPEWQKASAINGVKFAVENPGATPESMHENWMREKLDSGWIFGEVKNPEAKTHHCLVEHSQLPLEQRVKDHLFLGIVRALQKGLS
;
A
#
# COMPACT_ATOMS: atom_id res chain seq x y z
N MET A 1 2.73 2.36 -17.77
CA MET A 1 2.69 3.84 -17.69
C MET A 1 1.52 4.35 -16.87
N ILE A 2 0.26 4.08 -17.21
CA ILE A 2 -0.88 4.72 -16.51
C ILE A 2 -1.06 4.28 -15.04
N TYR A 3 -0.93 2.98 -14.76
CA TYR A 3 -0.97 2.46 -13.38
C TYR A 3 0.23 2.88 -12.53
N GLU A 4 1.38 3.12 -13.16
CA GLU A 4 2.59 3.55 -12.47
C GLU A 4 2.46 5.00 -11.98
N LEU A 5 1.86 5.87 -12.80
CA LEU A 5 1.58 7.26 -12.38
C LEU A 5 0.58 7.29 -11.22
N ALA A 6 -0.50 6.49 -11.28
CA ALA A 6 -1.43 6.38 -10.15
C ALA A 6 -0.75 5.79 -8.90
N ALA A 7 0.11 4.78 -9.05
CA ALA A 7 0.87 4.19 -7.94
C ALA A 7 1.84 5.19 -7.31
N ARG A 8 2.47 6.05 -8.11
CA ARG A 8 3.29 7.16 -7.62
C ARG A 8 2.46 8.13 -6.78
N VAL A 9 1.27 8.52 -7.25
CA VAL A 9 0.38 9.44 -6.51
C VAL A 9 -0.06 8.83 -5.18
N THR A 10 -0.51 7.57 -5.18
CA THR A 10 -0.95 6.90 -3.95
C THR A 10 0.20 6.69 -2.96
N HIS A 11 1.39 6.31 -3.44
CA HIS A 11 2.59 6.18 -2.61
C HIS A 11 2.98 7.51 -1.96
N GLU A 12 3.06 8.59 -2.73
CA GLU A 12 3.44 9.90 -2.19
C GLU A 12 2.40 10.45 -1.21
N ALA A 13 1.11 10.21 -1.46
CA ALA A 13 0.05 10.57 -0.52
C ALA A 13 0.16 9.77 0.79
N ASN A 14 0.37 8.45 0.71
CA ASN A 14 0.59 7.61 1.89
C ASN A 14 1.86 8.01 2.65
N ARG A 15 2.94 8.36 1.94
CA ARG A 15 4.17 8.88 2.55
C ARG A 15 3.94 10.20 3.26
N ALA A 16 3.22 11.14 2.65
CA ALA A 16 2.86 12.41 3.28
C ALA A 16 1.99 12.18 4.53
N TYR A 17 1.03 11.26 4.45
CA TYR A 17 0.22 10.85 5.58
C TYR A 17 1.06 10.23 6.71
N CYS A 18 1.94 9.26 6.42
CA CYS A 18 2.87 8.67 7.39
C CYS A 18 3.68 9.76 8.12
N ARG A 19 4.21 10.74 7.39
CA ARG A 19 4.95 11.86 8.00
C ARG A 19 4.08 12.69 8.95
N SER A 20 2.80 12.88 8.64
CA SER A 20 1.89 13.64 9.50
C SER A 20 1.61 12.96 10.84
N ILE A 21 1.81 11.65 10.94
CA ILE A 21 1.67 10.84 12.17
C ILE A 21 3.03 10.45 12.79
N GLY A 22 4.14 11.04 12.32
CA GLY A 22 5.47 10.79 12.85
C GLY A 22 6.19 9.56 12.27
N ASP A 23 5.60 8.85 11.31
CA ASP A 23 6.23 7.74 10.59
C ASP A 23 7.07 8.25 9.41
N GLN A 24 8.40 8.14 9.53
CA GLN A 24 9.36 8.53 8.49
C GLN A 24 9.92 7.33 7.70
N SER A 25 9.35 6.14 7.87
CA SER A 25 9.87 4.89 7.28
C SER A 25 9.68 4.78 5.76
N GLN A 26 8.88 5.66 5.15
CA GLN A 26 8.66 5.68 3.70
C GLN A 26 9.58 6.69 2.99
N VAL A 27 10.35 6.18 2.03
CA VAL A 27 11.20 6.96 1.13
C VAL A 27 10.39 7.55 -0.05
N PRO A 28 10.85 8.65 -0.68
CA PRO A 28 10.25 9.15 -1.92
C PRO A 28 10.13 8.06 -2.99
N TRP A 29 9.15 8.16 -3.88
CA TRP A 29 8.90 7.18 -4.94
C TRP A 29 10.15 6.89 -5.78
N ASP A 30 10.90 7.92 -6.17
CA ASP A 30 12.08 7.77 -7.02
C ASP A 30 13.23 7.02 -6.33
N GLU A 31 13.24 7.01 -4.99
CA GLU A 31 14.20 6.28 -4.15
C GLU A 31 13.65 4.92 -3.67
N ALA A 32 12.36 4.66 -3.90
CA ALA A 32 11.72 3.43 -3.45
C ALA A 32 12.31 2.22 -4.21
N PRO A 33 12.61 1.11 -3.49
CA PRO A 33 13.08 -0.10 -4.14
C PRO A 33 11.99 -0.69 -5.03
N GLU A 34 12.40 -1.47 -6.02
CA GLU A 34 11.50 -1.86 -7.10
C GLU A 34 10.37 -2.79 -6.67
N TRP A 35 10.59 -3.60 -5.63
CA TRP A 35 9.52 -4.38 -5.02
C TRP A 35 8.42 -3.49 -4.40
N GLN A 36 8.77 -2.30 -3.88
CA GLN A 36 7.80 -1.41 -3.25
C GLN A 36 6.97 -0.70 -4.31
N LYS A 37 7.60 -0.25 -5.40
CA LYS A 37 6.90 0.30 -6.56
C LYS A 37 5.99 -0.74 -7.19
N ALA A 38 6.46 -1.98 -7.36
CA ALA A 38 5.68 -3.08 -7.89
C ALA A 38 4.44 -3.39 -7.03
N SER A 39 4.58 -3.38 -5.70
CA SER A 39 3.46 -3.58 -4.78
C SER A 39 2.42 -2.47 -4.86
N ALA A 40 2.85 -1.20 -4.96
CA ALA A 40 1.92 -0.09 -5.18
C ALA A 40 1.19 -0.22 -6.54
N ILE A 41 1.90 -0.59 -7.61
CA ILE A 41 1.29 -0.85 -8.93
C ILE A 41 0.29 -2.00 -8.85
N ASN A 42 0.60 -3.07 -8.11
CA ASN A 42 -0.31 -4.19 -7.88
C ASN A 42 -1.59 -3.72 -7.18
N GLY A 43 -1.48 -2.92 -6.12
CA GLY A 43 -2.63 -2.34 -5.42
C GLY A 43 -3.52 -1.50 -6.35
N VAL A 44 -2.93 -0.65 -7.20
CA VAL A 44 -3.70 0.12 -8.19
C VAL A 44 -4.45 -0.80 -9.16
N LYS A 45 -3.78 -1.81 -9.73
CA LYS A 45 -4.41 -2.77 -10.64
C LYS A 45 -5.57 -3.48 -9.96
N PHE A 46 -5.34 -4.00 -8.76
CA PHE A 46 -6.37 -4.67 -7.98
C PHE A 46 -7.59 -3.77 -7.76
N ALA A 47 -7.41 -2.51 -7.37
CA ALA A 47 -8.51 -1.56 -7.19
C ALA A 47 -9.28 -1.25 -8.49
N VAL A 48 -8.59 -1.18 -9.64
CA VAL A 48 -9.22 -0.92 -10.95
C VAL A 48 -9.99 -2.14 -11.44
N GLU A 49 -9.43 -3.33 -11.30
CA GLU A 49 -10.03 -4.59 -11.72
C GLU A 49 -11.18 -5.03 -10.80
N ASN A 50 -11.25 -4.48 -9.57
CA ASN A 50 -12.26 -4.79 -8.58
C ASN A 50 -12.99 -3.51 -8.11
N PRO A 51 -14.00 -3.02 -8.86
CA PRO A 51 -14.73 -1.79 -8.48
C PRO A 51 -15.35 -1.82 -7.08
N GLY A 52 -15.70 -3.02 -6.60
CA GLY A 52 -16.21 -3.28 -5.25
C GLY A 52 -15.16 -3.40 -4.15
N ALA A 53 -13.87 -3.17 -4.44
CA ALA A 53 -12.80 -3.27 -3.46
C ALA A 53 -13.08 -2.41 -2.22
N THR A 54 -12.75 -2.95 -1.06
CA THR A 54 -12.82 -2.27 0.23
C THR A 54 -11.39 -1.99 0.73
N PRO A 55 -11.18 -1.06 1.68
CA PRO A 55 -9.89 -0.88 2.33
C PRO A 55 -9.33 -2.19 2.91
N GLU A 56 -10.22 -3.02 3.46
CA GLU A 56 -9.87 -4.35 3.95
C GLU A 56 -9.37 -5.27 2.83
N SER A 57 -10.07 -5.35 1.69
CA SER A 57 -9.60 -6.19 0.58
C SER A 57 -8.31 -5.66 -0.05
N MET A 58 -8.07 -4.34 0.01
CA MET A 58 -6.79 -3.74 -0.39
C MET A 58 -5.66 -4.21 0.52
N HIS A 59 -5.88 -4.19 1.84
CA HIS A 59 -4.92 -4.70 2.83
C HIS A 59 -4.67 -6.20 2.65
N GLU A 60 -5.72 -6.99 2.47
CA GLU A 60 -5.61 -8.44 2.22
C GLU A 60 -4.80 -8.75 0.96
N ASN A 61 -5.01 -7.98 -0.12
CA ASN A 61 -4.23 -8.12 -1.35
C ASN A 61 -2.74 -7.80 -1.11
N TRP A 62 -2.43 -6.70 -0.41
CA TRP A 62 -1.05 -6.36 -0.02
C TRP A 62 -0.43 -7.43 0.88
N MET A 63 -1.17 -7.92 1.86
CA MET A 63 -0.72 -8.95 2.79
C MET A 63 -0.43 -10.27 2.06
N ARG A 64 -1.29 -10.69 1.14
CA ARG A 64 -1.07 -11.87 0.29
C ARG A 64 0.20 -11.73 -0.54
N GLU A 65 0.39 -10.60 -1.23
CA GLU A 65 1.61 -10.34 -2.01
C GLU A 65 2.89 -10.45 -1.14
N LYS A 66 2.82 -9.91 0.08
CA LYS A 66 3.92 -9.97 1.05
C LYS A 66 4.22 -11.40 1.47
N LEU A 67 3.20 -12.17 1.86
CA LEU A 67 3.34 -13.57 2.27
C LEU A 67 3.90 -14.43 1.13
N ASP A 68 3.39 -14.26 -0.09
CA ASP A 68 3.88 -14.96 -1.29
C ASP A 68 5.34 -14.62 -1.61
N SER A 69 5.77 -13.39 -1.26
CA SER A 69 7.16 -12.93 -1.38
C SER A 69 8.05 -13.36 -0.20
N GLY A 70 7.53 -14.19 0.71
CA GLY A 70 8.24 -14.74 1.86
C GLY A 70 8.36 -13.78 3.05
N TRP A 71 7.51 -12.76 3.14
CA TRP A 71 7.42 -11.94 4.35
C TRP A 71 6.64 -12.67 5.45
N ILE A 72 7.01 -12.41 6.69
CA ILE A 72 6.37 -12.98 7.88
C ILE A 72 6.03 -11.88 8.89
N PHE A 73 5.09 -12.17 9.78
CA PHE A 73 4.81 -11.28 10.89
C PHE A 73 6.07 -11.05 11.74
N GLY A 74 6.25 -9.80 12.18
CA GLY A 74 7.22 -9.45 13.22
C GLY A 74 6.93 -8.05 13.74
N GLU A 75 7.25 -7.78 15.00
CA GLU A 75 6.87 -6.55 15.71
C GLU A 75 7.39 -5.26 15.05
N VAL A 76 8.44 -5.37 14.24
CA VAL A 76 9.06 -4.26 13.51
C VAL A 76 9.20 -4.62 12.04
N LYS A 77 9.04 -3.62 11.18
CA LYS A 77 9.32 -3.76 9.75
C LYS A 77 10.82 -3.89 9.52
N ASN A 78 11.27 -5.01 8.98
CA ASN A 78 12.64 -5.23 8.57
C ASN A 78 12.68 -5.83 7.15
N PRO A 79 13.12 -5.06 6.13
CA PRO A 79 13.19 -5.56 4.75
C PRO A 79 14.19 -6.70 4.54
N GLU A 80 15.29 -6.76 5.29
CA GLU A 80 16.30 -7.82 5.16
C GLU A 80 15.79 -9.14 5.74
N ALA A 81 15.19 -9.09 6.94
CA ALA A 81 14.57 -10.25 7.59
C ALA A 81 13.16 -10.57 7.04
N LYS A 82 12.64 -9.72 6.12
CA LYS A 82 11.28 -9.76 5.58
C LYS A 82 10.20 -9.82 6.67
N THR A 83 10.33 -9.05 7.74
CA THR A 83 9.30 -8.95 8.78
C THR A 83 8.45 -7.71 8.62
N HIS A 84 7.16 -7.77 8.95
CA HIS A 84 6.29 -6.58 8.98
C HIS A 84 5.16 -6.71 10.00
N HIS A 85 4.98 -5.68 10.83
CA HIS A 85 4.00 -5.68 11.95
C HIS A 85 2.54 -5.66 11.48
N CYS A 86 2.27 -5.09 10.30
CA CYS A 86 0.93 -5.12 9.69
C CYS A 86 0.52 -6.46 9.05
N LEU A 87 1.30 -7.53 9.14
CA LEU A 87 0.87 -8.86 8.64
C LEU A 87 -0.07 -9.54 9.64
N VAL A 88 -1.20 -8.87 9.86
CA VAL A 88 -2.32 -9.24 10.73
C VAL A 88 -3.63 -8.91 10.00
N GLU A 89 -4.76 -9.39 10.52
CA GLU A 89 -6.07 -9.07 9.95
C GLU A 89 -6.32 -7.55 9.97
N HIS A 90 -7.05 -7.03 8.98
CA HIS A 90 -7.32 -5.59 8.86
C HIS A 90 -8.04 -5.03 10.11
N SER A 91 -8.87 -5.84 10.77
CA SER A 91 -9.55 -5.50 12.04
C SER A 91 -8.60 -5.30 13.23
N GLN A 92 -7.40 -5.89 13.16
CA GLN A 92 -6.36 -5.84 14.21
C GLN A 92 -5.34 -4.73 13.95
N LEU A 93 -5.40 -4.07 12.80
CA LEU A 93 -4.52 -2.95 12.50
C LEU A 93 -4.85 -1.74 13.39
N PRO A 94 -3.81 -1.00 13.84
CA PRO A 94 -4.00 0.33 14.35
C PRO A 94 -4.74 1.22 13.34
N LEU A 95 -5.53 2.17 13.84
CA LEU A 95 -6.37 3.03 13.00
C LEU A 95 -5.54 3.76 11.93
N GLU A 96 -4.37 4.23 12.30
CA GLU A 96 -3.43 4.91 11.42
C GLU A 96 -2.93 4.03 10.26
N GLN A 97 -2.82 2.71 10.46
CA GLN A 97 -2.46 1.81 9.36
C GLN A 97 -3.63 1.60 8.41
N ARG A 98 -4.86 1.44 8.95
CA ARG A 98 -6.08 1.32 8.13
C ARG A 98 -6.35 2.56 7.28
N VAL A 99 -6.04 3.76 7.80
CA VAL A 99 -6.22 5.02 7.05
C VAL A 99 -5.41 5.01 5.74
N LYS A 100 -4.25 4.34 5.68
CA LYS A 100 -3.47 4.20 4.45
C LYS A 100 -4.23 3.46 3.36
N ASP A 101 -5.00 2.42 3.71
CA ASP A 101 -5.80 1.67 2.74
C ASP A 101 -6.98 2.50 2.23
N HIS A 102 -7.64 3.24 3.13
CA HIS A 102 -8.69 4.20 2.75
C HIS A 102 -8.16 5.30 1.82
N LEU A 103 -7.01 5.89 2.16
CA LEU A 103 -6.38 6.95 1.38
C LEU A 103 -5.96 6.44 0.00
N PHE A 104 -5.29 5.29 -0.04
CA PHE A 104 -4.85 4.66 -1.28
C PHE A 104 -6.04 4.40 -2.21
N LEU A 105 -7.07 3.69 -1.73
CA LEU A 105 -8.25 3.35 -2.53
C LEU A 105 -9.03 4.59 -2.98
N GLY A 106 -9.17 5.59 -2.09
CA GLY A 106 -9.84 6.85 -2.42
C GLY A 106 -9.15 7.60 -3.57
N ILE A 107 -7.82 7.63 -3.57
CA ILE A 107 -7.03 8.25 -4.64
C ILE A 107 -7.17 7.46 -5.95
N VAL A 108 -7.08 6.12 -5.92
CA VAL A 108 -7.25 5.32 -7.15
C VAL A 108 -8.64 5.57 -7.76
N ARG A 109 -9.69 5.60 -6.94
CA ARG A 109 -11.05 5.92 -7.39
C ARG A 109 -11.16 7.32 -8.00
N ALA A 110 -10.52 8.32 -7.39
CA ALA A 110 -10.49 9.67 -7.93
C ALA A 110 -9.79 9.74 -9.29
N LEU A 111 -8.76 8.90 -9.51
CA LEU A 111 -8.00 8.83 -10.74
C LEU A 111 -8.61 7.90 -11.80
N GLN A 112 -9.59 7.07 -11.44
CA GLN A 112 -10.09 5.97 -12.27
C GLN A 112 -10.58 6.41 -13.67
N LYS A 113 -11.18 7.60 -13.81
CA LYS A 113 -11.59 8.16 -15.11
C LYS A 113 -10.42 8.40 -16.08
N GLY A 114 -9.23 8.61 -15.54
CA GLY A 114 -8.00 8.76 -16.31
C GLY A 114 -7.23 7.46 -16.46
N LEU A 115 -7.72 6.34 -15.92
CA LEU A 115 -7.09 5.01 -16.02
C LEU A 115 -7.79 4.09 -17.04
N SER A 116 -9.00 4.47 -17.49
CA SER A 116 -9.83 3.77 -18.49
C SER A 116 -9.48 4.12 -19.92
#